data_AF-E3LM30-F1
#
_entry.id   AF-E3LM30-F1
#
_cell.length_a   1.000
_cell.length_b   1.000
_cell.length_c   1.000
_cell.angle_alpha   90.00
_cell.angle_beta   90.00
_cell.angle_gamma   90.00
#
_symmetry.space_group_name_H-M   'P 1'
#
loop_
_entity.id
_entity.type
_entity.pdbx_description
1 polymer ?
#
loop_
_entity_poly.entity_id
_entity_poly.type
_entity_poly.pdbx_seq_one_letter_code
_entity_poly.pdbx_strand_id
1 'polypeptide(L)'
;MEVFIRCYIIYIRPILEYGCTIFSPYLKLHIRKIESIQKSFVHRIFKKFGIEYTSYFNALDICGLDSLELRRLVFDLVFIYKSIISREIYCANALFTFIPSVKSLRRHPFYLRCNIKNSHKSSSQFLTNRTLNCWNSLPVSSFPVKSSSRSFKTNLKHVDLSKYLTLSPLNY
;
A
#
# COMPACT_ATOMS: atom_id res chain seq x y z
N MET A 1 19.60 -3.71 18.07
CA MET A 1 18.60 -3.01 17.23
C MET A 1 17.40 -3.89 16.90
N GLU A 2 17.63 -5.11 16.39
CA GLU A 2 16.59 -6.03 15.89
C GLU A 2 15.40 -6.26 16.83
N VAL A 3 15.63 -6.47 18.13
CA VAL A 3 14.55 -6.69 19.11
C VAL A 3 13.55 -5.53 19.13
N PHE A 4 14.04 -4.27 19.11
CA PHE A 4 13.15 -3.10 19.09
C PHE A 4 12.34 -3.02 17.80
N ILE A 5 12.95 -3.34 16.65
CA ILE A 5 12.27 -3.39 15.35
C ILE A 5 11.17 -4.46 15.38
N ARG A 6 11.47 -5.66 15.88
CA ARG A 6 10.46 -6.73 16.03
C ARG A 6 9.32 -6.29 16.94
N CYS A 7 9.60 -5.67 18.08
CA CYS A 7 8.55 -5.13 18.97
C CYS A 7 7.69 -4.08 18.26
N TYR A 8 8.28 -3.17 17.49
CA TYR A 8 7.52 -2.19 16.71
C TYR A 8 6.61 -2.85 15.68
N ILE A 9 7.11 -3.85 14.96
CA ILE A 9 6.35 -4.62 13.97
C ILE A 9 5.19 -5.39 14.62
N ILE A 10 5.38 -5.92 15.82
CA ILE A 10 4.38 -6.76 16.51
C ILE A 10 3.33 -5.91 17.22
N TYR A 11 3.72 -4.82 17.90
CA TYR A 11 2.81 -4.09 18.79
C TYR A 11 2.28 -2.79 18.19
N ILE A 12 3.11 -2.04 17.46
CA ILE A 12 2.76 -0.69 17.00
C ILE A 12 2.21 -0.72 15.58
N ARG A 13 2.90 -1.42 14.68
CA ARG A 13 2.55 -1.48 13.26
C ARG A 13 1.13 -1.98 13.01
N PRO A 14 0.59 -3.00 13.71
CA PRO A 14 -0.79 -3.44 13.48
C PRO A 14 -1.83 -2.36 13.83
N ILE A 15 -1.57 -1.53 14.85
CA ILE A 15 -2.43 -0.41 15.22
C ILE A 15 -2.44 0.64 14.10
N LEU A 16 -1.27 0.93 13.53
CA LEU A 16 -1.11 1.89 12.43
C LEU A 16 -1.71 1.39 11.11
N GLU A 17 -1.80 0.08 10.92
CA GLU A 17 -2.33 -0.56 9.71
C GLU A 17 -3.81 -0.93 9.84
N TYR A 18 -4.35 -0.93 11.06
CA TYR A 18 -5.75 -1.24 11.31
C TYR A 18 -6.68 -0.32 10.52
N GLY A 19 -7.64 -0.93 9.83
CA GLY A 19 -8.63 -0.20 9.04
C GLY A 19 -8.05 0.56 7.84
N CYS A 20 -6.79 0.34 7.43
CA CYS A 20 -6.20 1.08 6.31
C CYS A 20 -6.98 0.95 5.00
N THR A 21 -7.55 -0.23 4.73
CA THR A 21 -8.39 -0.50 3.54
C THR A 21 -9.72 0.26 3.57
N ILE A 22 -10.21 0.59 4.76
CA ILE A 22 -11.42 1.41 4.96
C ILE A 22 -11.07 2.89 4.83
N PHE A 23 -9.99 3.32 5.48
CA PHE A 23 -9.53 4.71 5.51
C PHE A 23 -8.03 4.85 5.29
N SER A 24 -7.66 5.61 4.26
CA SER A 24 -6.29 6.03 4.01
C SER A 24 -6.28 7.52 3.65
N PRO A 25 -5.39 8.32 4.28
CA PRO A 25 -5.31 9.74 3.99
C PRO A 25 -4.81 10.00 2.57
N TYR A 26 -5.40 10.98 1.88
CA TYR A 26 -4.92 11.44 0.57
C TYR A 26 -4.07 12.73 0.68
N LEU A 27 -4.24 13.52 1.75
CA LEU A 27 -3.48 14.75 1.93
C LEU A 27 -2.09 14.42 2.47
N LYS A 28 -1.06 14.96 1.81
CA LYS A 28 0.35 14.83 2.22
C LYS A 28 0.57 15.14 3.71
N LEU A 29 -0.11 16.15 4.25
CA LEU A 29 -0.03 16.49 5.69
C LEU A 29 -0.45 15.32 6.59
N HIS A 30 -1.57 14.65 6.28
CA HIS A 30 -2.06 13.53 7.09
C HIS A 30 -1.22 12.27 6.88
N ILE A 31 -0.73 12.03 5.66
CA ILE A 31 0.21 10.95 5.38
C ILE A 31 1.48 11.13 6.24
N ARG A 32 2.05 12.35 6.26
CA ARG A 32 3.20 12.69 7.10
C ARG A 32 2.95 12.49 8.60
N LYS A 33 1.73 12.75 9.09
CA LYS A 33 1.35 12.54 10.50
C LYS A 33 1.31 11.06 10.89
N ILE A 34 0.91 10.17 9.98
CA ILE A 34 0.99 8.73 10.22
C ILE A 34 2.46 8.28 10.13
N GLU A 35 3.17 8.71 9.09
CA GLU A 35 4.57 8.35 8.85
C GLU A 35 5.50 8.83 9.98
N SER A 36 5.19 9.97 10.62
CA SER A 36 6.00 10.53 11.70
C SER A 36 6.12 9.61 12.92
N ILE A 37 5.16 8.70 13.12
CA ILE A 37 5.22 7.69 14.18
C ILE A 37 6.36 6.71 13.90
N GLN A 38 6.47 6.23 12.65
CA GLN A 38 7.59 5.39 12.23
C GLN A 38 8.92 6.17 12.22
N LYS A 39 8.92 7.41 11.70
CA LYS A 39 10.11 8.30 11.73
C LYS A 39 10.65 8.51 13.13
N SER A 40 9.78 8.82 14.09
CA SER A 40 10.15 9.02 15.50
C SER A 40 10.75 7.76 16.10
N PHE A 41 10.16 6.59 15.84
CA PHE A 41 10.68 5.30 16.29
C PHE A 41 12.09 5.03 15.73
N VAL A 42 12.26 5.14 14.40
CA VAL A 42 13.53 4.89 13.71
C VAL A 42 14.61 5.86 14.22
N HIS A 43 14.30 7.15 14.33
CA HIS A 43 15.24 8.15 14.84
C HIS A 43 15.72 7.83 16.27
N ARG A 44 14.80 7.43 17.17
CA ARG A 44 15.15 7.04 18.55
C ARG A 44 16.03 5.80 18.59
N ILE A 45 15.78 4.82 17.72
CA ILE A 45 16.62 3.64 17.60
C ILE A 45 18.03 4.02 17.15
N PHE A 46 18.16 4.85 16.11
CA PHE A 46 19.46 5.28 15.59
C PHE A 46 20.28 5.98 16.68
N LYS A 47 19.65 6.93 17.39
CA LYS A 47 20.28 7.60 18.53
C LYS A 47 20.70 6.63 19.64
N LYS A 48 19.86 5.63 19.96
CA LYS A 48 20.15 4.64 21.01
C LYS A 48 21.34 3.74 20.69
N PHE A 49 21.56 3.41 19.42
CA PHE A 49 22.66 2.55 18.98
C PHE A 49 23.86 3.32 18.43
N GLY A 50 23.86 4.65 18.50
CA GLY A 50 24.98 5.49 18.04
C GLY A 50 25.19 5.46 16.51
N ILE A 51 24.13 5.21 15.75
CA ILE A 51 24.19 5.14 14.28
C ILE A 51 23.83 6.49 13.68
N GLU A 52 24.58 6.91 12.67
CA GLU A 52 24.34 8.15 11.96
C GLU A 52 22.97 8.15 11.27
N TYR A 53 22.15 9.15 11.56
CA TYR A 53 20.84 9.34 10.94
C TYR A 53 20.97 10.30 9.76
N THR A 54 21.16 9.77 8.56
CA THR A 54 21.34 10.57 7.33
C THR A 54 20.00 11.04 6.74
N SER A 55 19.07 10.12 6.51
CA SER A 55 17.71 10.41 6.04
C SER A 55 16.72 9.36 6.53
N TYR A 56 15.43 9.68 6.50
CA TYR A 56 14.40 8.75 6.92
C TYR A 56 14.38 7.47 6.06
N PHE A 57 14.44 7.61 4.75
CA PHE A 57 14.38 6.46 3.84
C PHE A 57 15.63 5.59 3.92
N ASN A 58 16.82 6.18 4.07
CA ASN A 58 18.04 5.41 4.33
C ASN A 58 17.91 4.64 5.66
N ALA A 59 17.39 5.30 6.70
CA ALA A 59 17.19 4.66 7.99
C ALA A 59 16.16 3.52 7.95
N LEU A 60 15.15 3.62 7.06
CA LEU A 60 14.21 2.54 6.78
C LEU A 60 14.89 1.33 6.11
N ASP A 61 15.75 1.59 5.12
CA ASP A 61 16.51 0.53 4.42
C ASP A 61 17.43 -0.23 5.40
N ILE A 62 18.16 0.51 6.25
CA ILE A 62 18.99 -0.08 7.32
C ILE A 62 18.15 -0.92 8.29
N CYS A 63 16.93 -0.46 8.63
CA CYS A 63 16.03 -1.19 9.52
C CYS A 63 15.29 -2.35 8.84
N GLY A 64 15.36 -2.49 7.52
CA GLY A 64 14.52 -3.43 6.76
C GLY A 64 13.02 -3.16 6.89
N LEU A 65 12.61 -1.88 6.92
CA LEU A 65 11.22 -1.46 7.04
C LEU A 65 10.74 -0.74 5.79
N ASP A 66 9.55 -1.08 5.31
CA ASP A 66 8.86 -0.27 4.30
C ASP A 66 8.24 0.98 4.94
N SER A 67 8.01 2.04 4.15
CA SER A 67 7.20 3.18 4.58
C SER A 67 5.76 2.77 4.89
N LEU A 68 5.09 3.45 5.83
CA LEU A 68 3.70 3.12 6.15
C LEU A 68 2.77 3.41 4.97
N GLU A 69 3.07 4.45 4.18
CA GLU A 69 2.36 4.74 2.94
C GLU A 69 2.42 3.57 1.94
N LEU A 70 3.62 3.02 1.67
CA LEU A 70 3.78 1.88 0.76
C LEU A 70 3.00 0.66 1.26
N ARG A 71 3.08 0.39 2.57
CA ARG A 71 2.39 -0.75 3.17
C ARG A 71 0.88 -0.64 3.04
N ARG A 72 0.32 0.55 3.26
CA ARG A 72 -1.11 0.85 3.07
C ARG A 72 -1.54 0.62 1.62
N LEU A 73 -0.75 1.08 0.65
CA LEU A 73 -1.01 0.80 -0.77
C LEU A 73 -1.01 -0.70 -1.07
N VAL A 74 -0.06 -1.45 -0.52
CA VAL A 74 0.00 -2.92 -0.70
C VAL A 74 -1.22 -3.60 -0.07
N PHE A 75 -1.67 -3.19 1.13
CA PHE A 75 -2.89 -3.73 1.73
C PHE A 75 -4.12 -3.48 0.87
N ASP A 76 -4.22 -2.28 0.30
CA ASP A 76 -5.32 -1.90 -0.58
C ASP A 76 -5.37 -2.78 -1.83
N LEU A 77 -4.23 -2.96 -2.51
CA LEU A 77 -4.12 -3.83 -3.68
C LEU A 77 -4.45 -5.29 -3.35
N VAL A 78 -3.92 -5.80 -2.23
CA VAL A 78 -4.19 -7.17 -1.78
C VAL A 78 -5.67 -7.35 -1.43
N PHE A 79 -6.30 -6.36 -0.81
CA PHE A 79 -7.72 -6.41 -0.50
C PHE A 79 -8.57 -6.51 -1.78
N ILE A 80 -8.27 -5.70 -2.79
CA ILE A 80 -8.95 -5.77 -4.09
C ILE A 80 -8.77 -7.14 -4.74
N TYR A 81 -7.54 -7.68 -4.70
CA TYR A 81 -7.27 -9.02 -5.21
C TYR A 81 -8.11 -10.08 -4.49
N LYS A 82 -8.17 -10.02 -3.15
CA LYS A 82 -8.98 -10.93 -2.33
C LYS A 82 -10.46 -10.86 -2.63
N SER A 83 -10.97 -9.65 -2.86
CA SER A 83 -12.40 -9.45 -3.10
C SER A 83 -12.82 -9.84 -4.52
N ILE A 84 -12.03 -9.48 -5.54
CA ILE A 84 -12.44 -9.60 -6.94
C ILE A 84 -11.88 -10.86 -7.60
N ILE A 85 -10.60 -11.19 -7.34
CA ILE A 85 -9.89 -12.24 -8.05
C ILE A 85 -9.94 -13.57 -7.31
N SER A 86 -9.41 -13.64 -6.08
CA SER A 86 -9.38 -14.90 -5.33
C SER A 86 -10.69 -15.21 -4.61
N ARG A 87 -11.60 -14.23 -4.46
CA ARG A 87 -12.90 -14.36 -3.78
C ARG A 87 -12.80 -14.90 -2.35
N GLU A 88 -11.67 -14.64 -1.69
CA GLU A 88 -11.44 -14.95 -0.26
C GLU A 88 -12.31 -14.07 0.65
N ILE A 89 -12.67 -12.88 0.17
CA ILE A 89 -13.49 -11.91 0.92
C ILE A 89 -14.71 -11.59 0.06
N TYR A 90 -15.89 -11.84 0.61
CA TYR A 90 -17.13 -11.43 -0.04
C TYR A 90 -17.44 -9.96 0.28
N CYS A 91 -17.49 -9.13 -0.75
CA CYS A 91 -17.93 -7.74 -0.67
C CYS A 91 -19.04 -7.53 -1.70
N ALA A 92 -20.30 -7.63 -1.27
CA ALA A 92 -21.53 -7.73 -2.07
C ALA A 92 -21.88 -6.46 -2.90
N ASN A 93 -20.90 -5.85 -3.58
CA ASN A 93 -20.92 -4.59 -4.35
C ASN A 93 -20.32 -3.37 -3.63
N ALA A 94 -19.79 -3.52 -2.42
CA ALA A 94 -19.20 -2.41 -1.65
C ALA A 94 -18.01 -1.72 -2.33
N LEU A 95 -17.37 -2.38 -3.30
CA LEU A 95 -16.22 -1.82 -4.01
C LEU A 95 -16.60 -0.98 -5.23
N PHE A 96 -17.81 -1.15 -5.78
CA PHE A 96 -18.22 -0.47 -7.02
C PHE A 96 -17.22 -0.65 -8.19
N THR A 97 -16.41 -1.72 -8.14
CA THR A 97 -15.43 -2.09 -9.16
C THR A 97 -15.81 -3.41 -9.81
N PHE A 98 -15.49 -3.52 -11.10
CA PHE A 98 -15.80 -4.70 -11.89
C PHE A 98 -14.75 -4.92 -12.98
N ILE A 99 -14.60 -6.17 -13.38
CA ILE A 99 -13.85 -6.54 -14.58
C ILE A 99 -14.79 -6.35 -15.78
N PRO A 100 -14.43 -5.53 -16.79
CA PRO A 100 -15.27 -5.33 -17.97
C PRO A 100 -15.52 -6.64 -18.71
N SER A 101 -16.75 -6.83 -19.23
CA SER A 101 -17.11 -8.01 -20.03
C SER A 101 -16.33 -8.09 -21.35
N VAL A 102 -16.01 -6.93 -21.95
CA VAL A 102 -15.25 -6.86 -23.20
C VAL A 102 -13.76 -6.90 -22.89
N LYS A 103 -13.09 -7.97 -23.34
CA LYS A 103 -11.64 -8.13 -23.21
C LYS A 103 -10.91 -7.17 -24.14
N SER A 104 -9.96 -6.43 -23.60
CA SER A 104 -9.08 -5.55 -24.38
C SER A 104 -7.77 -6.26 -24.69
N LEU A 105 -7.30 -6.17 -25.94
CA LEU A 105 -6.00 -6.70 -26.35
C LEU A 105 -4.80 -5.90 -25.82
N ARG A 106 -5.03 -4.67 -25.33
CA ARG A 106 -3.98 -3.74 -24.88
C ARG A 106 -3.84 -3.68 -23.36
N ARG A 107 -4.75 -4.30 -22.61
CA ARG A 107 -4.79 -4.23 -21.14
C ARG A 107 -4.56 -5.61 -20.55
N HIS A 108 -4.06 -5.66 -19.32
CA HIS A 108 -3.89 -6.94 -18.64
C HIS A 108 -5.27 -7.59 -18.34
N PRO A 109 -5.33 -8.95 -18.21
CA PRO A 109 -6.58 -9.68 -18.05
C PRO A 109 -7.43 -9.29 -16.83
N PHE A 110 -6.78 -8.71 -15.81
CA PHE A 110 -7.41 -8.31 -14.55
C PHE A 110 -7.73 -6.82 -14.48
N TYR A 111 -7.82 -6.14 -15.61
CA TYR A 111 -8.14 -4.72 -15.67
C TYR A 111 -9.49 -4.41 -14.99
N LEU A 112 -9.52 -3.36 -14.17
CA LEU A 112 -10.71 -2.95 -13.41
C LEU A 112 -11.25 -1.61 -13.91
N ARG A 113 -12.58 -1.48 -13.86
CA ARG A 113 -13.29 -0.21 -13.92
C ARG A 113 -14.00 0.04 -12.60
N CYS A 114 -14.23 1.32 -12.29
CA CYS A 114 -15.01 1.75 -11.14
C CYS A 114 -16.22 2.57 -11.61
N ASN A 115 -17.38 2.35 -10.97
CA ASN A 115 -18.61 3.12 -11.21
C ASN A 115 -18.65 4.43 -10.43
N ILE A 116 -17.79 4.60 -9.41
CA ILE A 116 -17.72 5.83 -8.64
C ILE A 116 -16.90 6.86 -9.42
N LYS A 117 -17.44 8.07 -9.56
CA LYS A 117 -16.70 9.21 -10.09
C LYS A 117 -15.72 9.73 -9.04
N ASN A 118 -14.49 10.00 -9.45
CA ASN A 118 -13.51 10.68 -8.60
C ASN A 118 -13.61 12.20 -8.77
N SER A 119 -14.75 12.78 -8.38
CA SER A 119 -15.04 14.22 -8.59
C SER A 119 -14.64 15.11 -7.41
N HIS A 120 -14.52 14.54 -6.20
CA HIS A 120 -14.22 15.29 -4.98
C HIS A 120 -13.04 14.69 -4.21
N LYS A 121 -12.41 15.53 -3.40
CA LYS A 121 -11.30 15.12 -2.50
C LYS A 121 -11.68 13.97 -1.56
N SER A 122 -12.92 13.92 -1.07
CA SER A 122 -13.44 12.82 -0.26
C SER A 122 -13.57 11.53 -1.06
N SER A 123 -14.03 11.60 -2.33
CA SER A 123 -14.13 10.43 -3.20
C SER A 123 -12.77 9.84 -3.54
N SER A 124 -11.69 10.63 -3.54
CA SER A 124 -10.33 10.14 -3.70
C SER A 124 -9.87 9.21 -2.57
N GLN A 125 -10.52 9.25 -1.40
CA GLN A 125 -10.18 8.38 -0.27
C GLN A 125 -10.76 6.97 -0.43
N PHE A 126 -11.80 6.80 -1.25
CA PHE A 126 -12.39 5.49 -1.48
C PHE A 126 -11.33 4.56 -2.02
N LEU A 127 -11.27 3.36 -1.43
CA LEU A 127 -10.30 2.33 -1.74
C LEU A 127 -10.15 2.16 -3.26
N THR A 128 -11.27 2.08 -3.96
CA THR A 128 -11.29 1.83 -5.39
C THR A 128 -10.74 3.00 -6.19
N ASN A 129 -11.09 4.24 -5.86
CA ASN A 129 -10.56 5.42 -6.55
C ASN A 129 -9.05 5.61 -6.34
N ARG A 130 -8.54 5.40 -5.12
CA ARG A 130 -7.11 5.58 -4.84
C ARG A 130 -6.22 4.48 -5.41
N THR A 131 -6.73 3.26 -5.59
CA THR A 131 -5.93 2.15 -6.10
C THR A 131 -6.06 1.93 -7.60
N LEU A 132 -7.15 2.37 -8.24
CA LEU A 132 -7.49 1.95 -9.62
C LEU A 132 -6.35 2.19 -10.61
N ASN A 133 -5.73 3.36 -10.51
CA ASN A 133 -4.61 3.75 -11.37
C ASN A 133 -3.37 2.88 -11.13
N CYS A 134 -3.10 2.50 -9.88
CA CYS A 134 -2.01 1.59 -9.54
C CYS A 134 -2.29 0.18 -10.06
N TRP A 135 -3.43 -0.37 -9.69
CA TRP A 135 -3.88 -1.70 -10.11
C TRP A 135 -3.79 -1.89 -11.63
N ASN A 136 -4.36 -0.95 -12.40
CA ASN A 136 -4.42 -1.05 -13.86
C ASN A 136 -3.07 -0.87 -14.56
N SER A 137 -2.04 -0.45 -13.83
CA SER A 137 -0.66 -0.36 -14.34
C SER A 137 0.19 -1.57 -14.01
N LEU A 138 -0.29 -2.47 -13.16
CA LEU A 138 0.49 -3.62 -12.72
C LEU A 138 0.81 -4.52 -13.90
N PRO A 139 2.06 -5.00 -14.04
CA PRO A 139 2.40 -5.96 -15.07
C PRO A 139 1.67 -7.28 -14.82
N VAL A 140 1.45 -8.05 -15.89
CA VAL A 140 0.78 -9.37 -15.81
C VAL A 140 1.54 -10.32 -14.85
N SER A 141 2.86 -10.20 -14.79
CA SER A 141 3.72 -10.97 -13.87
C SER A 141 3.43 -10.74 -12.38
N SER A 142 2.79 -9.61 -12.02
CA SER A 142 2.35 -9.36 -10.65
C SER A 142 1.27 -10.34 -10.21
N PHE A 143 0.47 -10.85 -11.16
CA PHE A 143 -0.65 -11.74 -10.87
C PHE A 143 -0.19 -13.20 -10.90
N PRO A 144 -0.43 -13.98 -9.83
CA PRO A 144 -0.01 -15.37 -9.80
C PRO A 144 -0.86 -16.23 -10.74
N VAL A 145 -0.25 -17.28 -11.30
CA VAL A 145 -0.91 -18.23 -12.21
C VAL A 145 -2.08 -18.94 -11.53
N LYS A 146 -1.90 -19.37 -10.28
CA LYS A 146 -2.96 -19.88 -9.41
C LYS A 146 -3.41 -18.77 -8.46
N SER A 147 -4.72 -18.65 -8.26
CA SER A 147 -5.29 -17.64 -7.36
C SER A 147 -4.74 -17.80 -5.94
N SER A 148 -4.00 -16.79 -5.48
CA SER A 148 -3.39 -16.78 -4.14
C SER A 148 -3.07 -15.36 -3.74
N SER A 149 -3.76 -14.82 -2.75
CA SER A 149 -3.49 -13.48 -2.23
C SER A 149 -2.08 -13.36 -1.63
N ARG A 150 -1.55 -14.46 -1.06
CA ARG A 150 -0.17 -14.53 -0.56
C ARG A 150 0.85 -14.40 -1.69
N SER A 151 0.67 -15.16 -2.78
CA SER A 151 1.57 -15.09 -3.94
C SER A 151 1.50 -13.72 -4.61
N PHE A 152 0.30 -13.16 -4.76
CA PHE A 152 0.12 -11.80 -5.28
C PHE A 152 0.86 -10.77 -4.41
N LYS A 153 0.72 -10.82 -3.09
CA LYS A 153 1.44 -9.93 -2.17
C LYS A 153 2.97 -10.06 -2.29
N THR A 154 3.48 -11.28 -2.47
CA THR A 154 4.92 -11.49 -2.69
C THR A 154 5.37 -10.88 -4.01
N ASN A 155 4.63 -11.10 -5.10
CA ASN A 155 4.96 -10.56 -6.42
C ASN A 155 5.00 -9.03 -6.43
N LEU A 156 4.11 -8.37 -5.67
CA LEU A 156 4.11 -6.90 -5.53
C LEU A 156 5.41 -6.32 -4.98
N LYS A 157 6.22 -7.10 -4.23
CA LYS A 157 7.54 -6.65 -3.76
C LYS A 157 8.54 -6.42 -4.88
N HIS A 158 8.33 -7.03 -6.05
CA HIS A 158 9.19 -6.90 -7.22
C HIS A 158 8.70 -5.81 -8.19
N VAL A 159 7.62 -5.10 -7.83
CA VAL A 159 7.05 -4.03 -8.66
C VAL A 159 7.43 -2.70 -8.03
N ASP A 160 7.95 -1.78 -8.85
CA ASP A 160 8.17 -0.41 -8.41
C ASP A 160 6.83 0.33 -8.29
N LEU A 161 6.45 0.64 -7.05
CA LEU A 161 5.23 1.38 -6.71
C LEU A 161 5.51 2.84 -6.34
N SER A 162 6.77 3.29 -6.44
CA SER A 162 7.20 4.63 -6.02
C SER A 162 6.38 5.77 -6.64
N LYS A 163 5.99 5.63 -7.92
CA LYS A 163 5.17 6.61 -8.65
C LYS A 163 3.76 6.82 -8.06
N TYR A 164 3.30 5.93 -7.19
CA TYR A 164 2.00 6.00 -6.51
C TYR A 164 2.10 6.49 -5.07
N LEU A 165 3.31 6.78 -4.59
CA LEU A 165 3.56 7.28 -3.25
C LEU A 165 3.68 8.80 -3.28
N THR A 166 3.14 9.44 -2.25
CA THR A 166 3.22 10.89 -2.04
C THR A 166 4.54 11.27 -1.39
N LEU A 167 5.05 10.43 -0.49
CA LEU A 167 6.32 10.61 0.19
C LEU A 167 7.47 10.04 -0.64
N SER A 168 8.51 10.83 -0.82
CA SER A 168 9.74 10.42 -1.49
C SER A 168 10.96 10.99 -0.76
N PRO A 169 12.17 10.46 -0.98
CA PRO A 169 13.40 10.95 -0.36
C PRO A 169 13.65 12.45 -0.58
N LEU A 170 13.14 13.00 -1.68
CA LEU A 170 13.29 14.42 -2.02
C LEU A 170 12.33 15.34 -1.26
N ASN A 171 11.28 14.79 -0.65
CA ASN A 171 10.12 15.57 -0.24
C ASN A 171 9.61 15.29 1.20
N TYR A 172 10.36 14.57 2.02
CA TYR A 172 9.98 14.14 3.39
C TYR A 172 11.10 14.33 4.44
#